data_AF-A0A9X9S3Q4-F1
#
_entry.id   AF-A0A9X9S3Q4-F1
#
_cell.length_a   1.000
_cell.length_b   1.000
_cell.length_c   1.000
_cell.angle_alpha   90.00
_cell.angle_beta   90.00
_cell.angle_gamma   90.00
#
_symmetry.space_group_name_H-M   'P 1'
#
loop_
_entity.id
_entity.type
_entity.pdbx_description
1 polymer ?
#
loop_
_entity_poly.entity_id
_entity_poly.type
_entity_poly.pdbx_seq_one_letter_code
_entity_poly.pdbx_strand_id
1 'polypeptide(L)'
;MVTMFLLKADTRILTPGEYLKIRNELSRQHKIYFDGLMFTGMRYEEFLRFLDKPQWFDPERSAIHLPREASLKKKRTQPERYIQLSNYALPVIERLFDQELPKLSRQGWRKALLKAAERAEMLTDGITPKMTRKTWESWLVCCYPALTMQIALSQGHTNITAMNHYLNISFSASEKEDMKKFVNGFGGISI
;
A
#
# COMPACT_ATOMS: atom_id res chain seq x y z
N MET A 1 -17.22 -24.32 4.00
CA MET A 1 -16.91 -23.36 2.92
C MET A 1 -15.41 -23.07 2.99
N VAL A 2 -14.66 -23.33 1.92
CA VAL A 2 -13.27 -22.87 1.85
C VAL A 2 -13.31 -21.38 1.63
N THR A 3 -12.97 -20.59 2.65
CA THR A 3 -12.84 -19.14 2.52
C THR A 3 -11.70 -18.87 1.55
N MET A 4 -12.04 -18.56 0.30
CA MET A 4 -11.06 -18.31 -0.75
C MET A 4 -10.53 -16.89 -0.59
N PHE A 5 -9.27 -16.73 -0.23
CA PHE A 5 -8.58 -15.44 -0.17
C PHE A 5 -7.67 -15.28 -1.37
N LEU A 6 -7.39 -14.03 -1.75
CA LEU A 6 -6.63 -13.73 -2.95
C LEU A 6 -5.12 -13.81 -2.66
N LEU A 7 -4.41 -14.68 -3.39
CA LEU A 7 -2.96 -14.82 -3.31
C LEU A 7 -2.28 -14.40 -4.61
N LYS A 8 -1.14 -13.72 -4.48
CA LYS A 8 -0.25 -13.41 -5.59
C LYS A 8 1.22 -13.56 -5.21
N ALA A 9 1.87 -14.58 -5.77
CA ALA A 9 3.25 -14.97 -5.42
C ALA A 9 3.40 -15.11 -3.90
N ASP A 10 2.56 -15.98 -3.34
CA ASP A 10 2.48 -16.33 -1.90
C ASP A 10 2.27 -15.14 -0.96
N THR A 11 1.80 -14.02 -1.51
CA THR A 11 1.45 -12.82 -0.74
C THR A 11 -0.03 -12.56 -0.88
N ARG A 12 -0.71 -12.32 0.23
CA ARG A 12 -2.14 -11.99 0.22
C ARG A 12 -2.38 -10.64 -0.43
N ILE A 13 -3.46 -10.56 -1.20
CA ILE A 13 -4.04 -9.32 -1.71
C ILE A 13 -5.31 -9.11 -0.92
N LEU A 14 -5.39 -8.01 -0.17
CA LEU A 14 -6.55 -7.76 0.68
C LEU A 14 -7.70 -7.20 -0.16
N THR A 15 -8.90 -7.68 0.09
CA THR A 15 -10.12 -6.93 -0.28
C THR A 15 -10.29 -5.72 0.65
N PRO A 16 -11.11 -4.71 0.30
CA PRO A 16 -11.39 -3.61 1.21
C PRO A 16 -11.90 -4.06 2.58
N GLY A 17 -12.77 -5.07 2.62
CA GLY A 17 -13.27 -5.66 3.86
C GLY A 17 -12.18 -6.32 4.70
N GLU A 18 -11.28 -7.09 4.07
CA GLU A 18 -10.14 -7.72 4.75
C GLU A 18 -9.15 -6.69 5.31
N TYR A 19 -8.88 -5.63 4.55
CA TYR A 19 -8.07 -4.50 5.01
C TYR A 19 -8.71 -3.86 6.26
N LEU A 20 -10.00 -3.55 6.24
CA LEU A 20 -10.70 -2.96 7.38
C LEU A 20 -10.71 -3.89 8.60
N LYS A 21 -10.92 -5.20 8.40
CA LYS A 21 -10.86 -6.21 9.46
C LYS A 21 -9.51 -6.23 10.17
N ILE A 22 -8.41 -6.36 9.42
CA ILE A 22 -7.06 -6.31 10.01
C ILE A 22 -6.81 -4.97 10.69
N ARG A 23 -7.17 -3.87 10.01
CA ARG A 23 -6.98 -2.52 10.54
C ARG A 23 -7.69 -2.33 11.87
N ASN A 24 -8.90 -2.85 12.04
CA ASN A 24 -9.68 -2.65 13.27
C ASN A 24 -9.03 -3.29 14.50
N GLU A 25 -8.32 -4.42 14.31
CA GLU A 25 -7.64 -5.16 15.37
C GLU A 25 -6.24 -4.61 15.73
N LEU A 26 -5.67 -3.72 14.92
CA LEU A 26 -4.37 -3.12 15.19
C LEU A 26 -4.45 -2.08 16.32
N SER A 27 -3.34 -1.90 17.05
CA SER A 27 -3.22 -0.78 17.99
C SER A 27 -3.26 0.56 17.23
N ARG A 28 -3.56 1.68 17.93
CA ARG A 28 -3.63 3.00 17.30
C ARG A 28 -2.41 3.34 16.43
N GLN A 29 -1.20 3.12 16.96
CA GLN A 29 0.05 3.35 16.22
C GLN A 29 0.19 2.40 15.02
N HIS A 30 -0.16 1.12 15.19
CA HIS A 30 -0.10 0.15 14.11
C HIS A 30 -1.12 0.42 13.00
N LYS A 31 -2.30 1.01 13.30
CA LYS A 31 -3.25 1.46 12.27
C LYS A 31 -2.61 2.52 11.38
N ILE A 32 -1.91 3.48 11.98
CA ILE A 32 -1.23 4.56 11.26
C ILE A 32 -0.11 3.99 10.36
N TYR A 33 0.68 3.04 10.87
CA TYR A 33 1.64 2.28 10.05
C TYR A 33 0.97 1.53 8.89
N PHE A 34 -0.15 0.86 9.16
CA PHE A 34 -0.85 0.07 8.17
C PHE A 34 -1.39 0.95 7.05
N ASP A 35 -2.07 2.04 7.40
CA ASP A 35 -2.65 2.99 6.47
C ASP A 35 -1.56 3.66 5.63
N GLY A 36 -0.47 4.12 6.26
CA GLY A 36 0.66 4.73 5.55
C GLY A 36 1.34 3.77 4.58
N LEU A 37 1.58 2.52 4.98
CA LEU A 37 2.14 1.50 4.08
C LEU A 37 1.18 1.11 2.95
N MET A 38 -0.12 1.06 3.25
CA MET A 38 -1.17 0.72 2.29
C MET A 38 -1.27 1.80 1.23
N PHE A 39 -1.49 3.06 1.62
CA PHE A 39 -1.86 4.11 0.67
C PHE A 39 -0.68 4.82 -0.01
N THR A 40 0.55 4.54 0.40
CA THR A 40 1.74 4.91 -0.39
C THR A 40 2.21 3.81 -1.34
N GLY A 41 1.93 2.54 -1.01
CA GLY A 41 2.54 1.38 -1.68
C GLY A 41 4.07 1.33 -1.56
N MET A 42 4.67 2.04 -0.61
CA MET A 42 6.12 1.97 -0.39
C MET A 42 6.55 0.56 0.03
N ARG A 43 7.82 0.21 -0.27
CA ARG A 43 8.45 -0.90 0.44
C ARG A 43 8.60 -0.51 1.91
N TYR A 44 8.52 -1.48 2.80
CA TYR A 44 8.61 -1.24 4.25
C TYR A 44 9.84 -0.37 4.62
N GLU A 45 10.99 -0.67 4.03
CA GLU A 45 12.24 0.06 4.28
C GLU A 45 12.25 1.48 3.71
N GLU A 46 11.52 1.73 2.62
CA GLU A 46 11.34 3.08 2.06
C GLU A 46 10.41 3.89 2.97
N PHE A 47 9.34 3.26 3.47
CA PHE A 47 8.40 3.89 4.40
C PHE A 47 9.07 4.30 5.71
N LEU A 48 9.89 3.43 6.31
CA LEU A 48 10.63 3.79 7.53
C LEU A 48 11.55 5.01 7.34
N ARG A 49 12.19 5.15 6.17
CA ARG A 49 13.01 6.33 5.86
C ARG A 49 12.16 7.56 5.64
N PHE A 50 11.01 7.40 5.00
CA PHE A 50 10.07 8.50 4.79
C PHE A 50 9.55 9.06 6.12
N LEU A 51 9.32 8.23 7.14
CA LEU A 51 8.97 8.70 8.47
C LEU A 51 10.05 9.63 9.08
N ASP A 52 11.33 9.41 8.76
CA ASP A 52 12.45 10.26 9.18
C ASP A 52 12.65 11.48 8.23
N LYS A 53 11.84 11.62 7.17
CA LYS A 53 12.00 12.60 6.08
C LYS A 53 10.65 13.20 5.62
N PRO A 54 9.93 13.92 6.49
CA PRO A 54 8.64 14.54 6.15
C PRO A 54 8.70 15.49 4.95
N GLN A 55 9.85 16.13 4.70
CA GLN A 55 10.04 17.04 3.57
C GLN A 55 9.91 16.39 2.19
N TRP A 56 9.85 15.06 2.12
CA TRP A 56 9.57 14.34 0.87
C TRP A 56 8.09 14.40 0.47
N PHE A 57 7.21 14.75 1.41
CA PHE A 57 5.78 14.91 1.16
C PHE A 57 5.48 16.32 0.64
N ASP A 58 4.81 16.38 -0.51
CA ASP A 58 4.31 17.59 -1.14
C ASP A 58 2.76 17.54 -1.14
N PRO A 59 2.11 18.15 -0.14
CA PRO A 59 0.65 18.11 -0.03
C PRO A 59 -0.05 18.89 -1.14
N GLU A 60 0.56 19.98 -1.64
CA GLU A 60 -0.02 20.79 -2.74
C GLU A 60 -0.14 19.98 -4.02
N ARG A 61 0.82 19.09 -4.28
CA ARG A 61 0.82 18.19 -5.44
C ARG A 61 0.17 16.84 -5.18
N SER A 62 -0.31 16.59 -3.96
CA SER A 62 -0.80 15.28 -3.53
C SER A 62 0.20 14.16 -3.85
N ALA A 63 1.48 14.39 -3.55
CA ALA A 63 2.55 13.50 -3.97
C ALA A 63 3.65 13.34 -2.91
N ILE A 64 4.39 12.24 -2.98
CA ILE A 64 5.62 12.03 -2.20
C ILE A 64 6.77 11.83 -3.18
N HIS A 65 7.79 12.69 -3.12
CA HIS A 65 9.03 12.52 -3.85
C HIS A 65 9.94 11.57 -3.10
N LEU A 66 10.23 10.40 -3.67
CA LEU A 66 11.22 9.47 -3.14
C LEU A 66 12.54 9.66 -3.88
N PRO A 67 13.51 10.39 -3.30
CA PRO A 67 14.79 10.63 -3.93
C PRO A 67 15.70 9.40 -3.86
N ARG A 68 16.91 9.56 -4.37
CA ARG A 68 17.91 8.49 -4.48
C ARG A 68 18.19 7.79 -3.14
N GLU A 69 18.26 8.53 -2.05
CA GLU A 69 18.52 8.01 -0.71
C GLU A 69 17.35 7.20 -0.12
N ALA A 70 16.13 7.33 -0.67
CA ALA A 70 14.99 6.55 -0.21
C ALA A 70 15.15 5.05 -0.50
N SER A 71 15.90 4.68 -1.55
CA SER A 71 16.09 3.29 -1.97
C SER A 71 17.56 2.87 -1.95
N LEU A 72 17.89 1.92 -1.06
CA LEU A 72 19.25 1.34 -0.93
C LEU A 72 19.51 0.17 -1.90
N LYS A 73 18.65 -0.08 -2.89
CA LYS A 73 18.88 -1.16 -3.86
C LYS A 73 20.12 -0.84 -4.72
N LYS A 74 21.13 -1.72 -4.67
CA LYS A 74 22.38 -1.62 -5.46
C LYS A 74 22.12 -1.54 -6.97
N LYS A 75 21.22 -2.37 -7.50
CA LYS A 75 20.81 -2.36 -8.91
C LYS A 75 19.42 -1.76 -9.01
N ARG A 76 19.37 -0.50 -9.42
CA ARG A 76 18.13 0.22 -9.73
C ARG A 76 18.24 0.84 -11.11
N THR A 77 17.08 1.01 -11.69
CA THR A 77 16.83 1.54 -13.03
C THR A 77 16.20 2.93 -12.96
N GLN A 78 15.39 3.19 -11.93
CA GLN A 78 14.82 4.50 -11.62
C GLN A 78 15.49 5.03 -10.35
N PRO A 79 16.33 6.10 -10.46
CA PRO A 79 17.08 6.64 -9.33
C PRO A 79 16.16 7.29 -8.29
N GLU A 80 15.06 7.89 -8.74
CA GLU A 80 14.03 8.57 -7.95
C GLU A 80 12.64 8.31 -8.54
N ARG A 81 11.57 8.62 -7.78
CA ARG A 81 10.19 8.56 -8.29
C ARG A 81 9.25 9.44 -7.47
N TYR A 82 8.10 9.76 -8.06
CA TYR A 82 6.98 10.38 -7.35
C TYR A 82 5.89 9.36 -7.09
N ILE A 83 5.49 9.20 -5.83
CA ILE A 83 4.29 8.47 -5.45
C ILE A 83 3.12 9.44 -5.48
N GLN A 84 2.19 9.21 -6.41
CA GLN A 84 0.92 9.93 -6.44
C GLN A 84 0.00 9.41 -5.33
N LEU A 85 -0.68 10.31 -4.63
CA LEU A 85 -1.63 9.99 -3.57
C LEU A 85 -3.06 10.10 -4.09
N SER A 86 -3.96 9.29 -3.53
CA SER A 86 -5.40 9.48 -3.70
C SER A 86 -5.93 10.53 -2.72
N ASN A 87 -7.16 11.00 -2.92
CA ASN A 87 -7.82 11.93 -2.00
C ASN A 87 -7.94 11.33 -0.58
N TYR A 88 -8.11 10.00 -0.48
CA TYR A 88 -8.14 9.31 0.81
C TYR A 88 -6.74 9.24 1.44
N ALA A 89 -5.71 9.03 0.64
CA ALA A 89 -4.34 8.88 1.11
C ALA A 89 -3.80 10.20 1.70
N LEU A 90 -4.14 11.34 1.10
CA LEU A 90 -3.62 12.65 1.51
C LEU A 90 -3.72 12.91 3.04
N PRO A 91 -4.92 12.89 3.67
CA PRO A 91 -5.04 13.09 5.12
C PRO A 91 -4.50 11.92 5.95
N VAL A 92 -4.29 10.74 5.35
CA VAL A 92 -3.55 9.65 6.03
C VAL A 92 -2.08 10.02 6.17
N ILE A 93 -1.47 10.55 5.10
CA ILE A 93 -0.05 10.91 5.08
C ILE A 93 0.23 12.11 5.96
N GLU A 94 -0.63 13.13 5.96
CA GLU A 94 -0.51 14.28 6.87
C GLU A 94 -0.41 13.83 8.33
N ARG A 95 -1.29 12.92 8.75
CA ARG A 95 -1.33 12.40 10.14
C ARG A 95 -0.15 11.52 10.53
N LEU A 96 0.70 11.09 9.60
CA LEU A 96 1.92 10.33 9.94
C LEU A 96 2.87 11.17 10.79
N PHE A 97 2.83 12.49 10.63
CA PHE A 97 3.78 13.43 11.24
C PHE A 97 3.22 14.16 12.46
N ASP A 98 1.94 13.95 12.80
CA ASP A 98 1.28 14.53 13.98
C ASP A 98 1.72 13.89 15.30
N GLN A 99 2.36 12.72 15.24
CA GLN A 99 2.77 11.98 16.43
C GLN A 99 4.02 11.15 16.18
N GLU A 100 4.81 10.95 17.22
CA GLU A 100 5.97 10.07 17.16
C GLU A 100 5.53 8.60 17.00
N LEU A 101 5.97 7.98 15.92
CA LEU A 101 5.74 6.57 15.64
C LEU A 101 6.96 5.75 16.07
N PRO A 102 6.80 4.73 16.93
CA PRO A 102 7.93 3.90 17.33
C PRO A 102 8.49 3.18 16.11
N LYS A 103 9.82 3.07 15.97
CA LYS A 103 10.42 2.32 14.87
C LYS A 103 10.11 0.83 15.04
N LEU A 104 9.30 0.28 14.14
CA LEU A 104 9.05 -1.16 14.10
C LEU A 104 10.11 -1.87 13.24
N SER A 105 10.54 -3.04 13.69
CA SER A 105 11.29 -3.96 12.83
C SER A 105 10.33 -4.65 11.86
N ARG A 106 10.82 -5.07 10.69
CA ARG A 106 10.01 -5.81 9.71
C ARG A 106 9.41 -7.10 10.28
N GLN A 107 10.16 -7.78 11.17
CA GLN A 107 9.68 -8.98 11.85
C GLN A 107 8.61 -8.65 12.91
N GLY A 108 8.82 -7.58 13.70
CA GLY A 108 7.84 -7.08 14.65
C GLY A 108 6.54 -6.67 13.96
N TRP A 109 6.66 -6.00 12.81
CA TRP A 109 5.52 -5.62 11.99
C TRP A 109 4.76 -6.83 11.44
N ARG A 110 5.47 -7.83 10.90
CA ARG A 110 4.83 -9.09 10.48
C ARG A 110 4.08 -9.75 11.65
N LYS A 111 4.68 -9.82 12.83
CA LYS A 111 4.04 -10.40 14.02
C LYS A 111 2.77 -9.64 14.42
N ALA A 112 2.77 -8.32 14.33
CA ALA A 112 1.59 -7.49 14.59
C ALA A 112 0.46 -7.78 13.60
N LEU A 113 0.77 -7.89 12.30
CA LEU A 113 -0.19 -8.22 11.25
C LEU A 113 -0.82 -9.61 11.44
N LEU A 114 -0.01 -10.62 11.76
CA LEU A 114 -0.51 -11.98 12.01
C LEU A 114 -1.47 -12.02 13.20
N LYS A 115 -1.08 -11.40 14.32
CA LYS A 115 -1.95 -11.29 15.51
C LYS A 115 -3.24 -10.52 15.26
N ALA A 116 -3.21 -9.51 14.39
CA ALA A 116 -4.41 -8.78 14.01
C ALA A 116 -5.34 -9.62 13.13
N ALA A 117 -4.78 -10.36 12.19
CA ALA A 117 -5.54 -11.29 11.35
C ALA A 117 -6.18 -12.43 12.16
N GLU A 118 -5.44 -13.01 13.10
CA GLU A 118 -5.97 -14.03 14.02
C GLU A 118 -7.15 -13.50 14.84
N ARG A 119 -7.03 -12.29 15.41
CA ARG A 119 -8.13 -11.64 16.15
C ARG A 119 -9.32 -11.26 15.27
N ALA A 120 -9.07 -10.99 14.00
CA ALA A 120 -10.11 -10.74 13.00
C ALA A 120 -10.72 -12.03 12.43
N GLU A 121 -10.36 -13.20 12.99
CA GLU A 121 -10.80 -14.52 12.54
C GLU A 121 -10.50 -14.79 11.06
N MET A 122 -9.38 -14.25 10.59
CA MET A 122 -8.89 -14.43 9.23
C MET A 122 -7.78 -15.49 9.19
N LEU A 123 -7.76 -16.28 8.10
CA LEU A 123 -6.59 -17.10 7.77
C LEU A 123 -5.34 -16.23 7.68
N THR A 124 -4.17 -16.78 8.00
CA THR A 124 -2.91 -15.99 8.07
C THR A 124 -1.98 -16.21 6.87
N ASP A 125 -2.37 -17.11 5.97
CA ASP A 125 -1.66 -17.43 4.75
C ASP A 125 -1.37 -16.18 3.90
N GLY A 126 -0.11 -16.06 3.48
CA GLY A 126 0.37 -14.94 2.67
C GLY A 126 0.41 -13.57 3.36
N ILE A 127 0.04 -13.47 4.66
CA ILE A 127 0.14 -12.21 5.41
C ILE A 127 1.60 -11.87 5.70
N THR A 128 2.05 -10.79 5.08
CA THR A 128 3.41 -10.27 5.20
C THR A 128 3.42 -8.76 5.06
N PRO A 129 4.46 -8.04 5.53
CA PRO A 129 4.60 -6.61 5.27
C PRO A 129 4.54 -6.21 3.79
N LYS A 130 4.88 -7.13 2.87
CA LYS A 130 4.85 -6.88 1.41
C LYS A 130 3.41 -6.78 0.87
N MET A 131 2.42 -7.29 1.63
CA MET A 131 1.04 -7.39 1.18
C MET A 131 0.39 -6.02 0.96
N THR A 132 0.72 -5.01 1.76
CA THR A 132 0.14 -3.66 1.65
C THR A 132 0.40 -3.09 0.26
N ARG A 133 1.67 -3.09 -0.15
CA ARG A 133 2.08 -2.63 -1.47
C ARG A 133 1.43 -3.42 -2.61
N LYS A 134 1.42 -4.74 -2.53
CA LYS A 134 0.78 -5.57 -3.58
C LYS A 134 -0.73 -5.34 -3.66
N THR A 135 -1.36 -5.14 -2.51
CA THR A 135 -2.79 -4.83 -2.43
C THR A 135 -3.06 -3.48 -3.08
N TRP A 136 -2.30 -2.45 -2.72
CA TRP A 136 -2.46 -1.11 -3.29
C TRP A 136 -2.24 -1.08 -4.80
N GLU A 137 -1.17 -1.71 -5.28
CA GLU A 137 -0.92 -1.91 -6.72
C GLU A 137 -2.13 -2.56 -7.41
N SER A 138 -2.73 -3.58 -6.78
CA SER A 138 -3.87 -4.31 -7.35
C SER A 138 -5.14 -3.46 -7.38
N TRP A 139 -5.43 -2.70 -6.33
CA TRP A 139 -6.60 -1.83 -6.28
C TRP A 139 -6.49 -0.71 -7.32
N LEU A 140 -5.33 -0.05 -7.40
CA LEU A 140 -5.09 1.00 -8.39
C LEU A 140 -5.24 0.48 -9.81
N VAL A 141 -4.61 -0.65 -10.15
CA VAL A 141 -4.68 -1.21 -11.51
C VAL A 141 -6.09 -1.70 -11.83
N CYS A 142 -6.82 -2.24 -10.86
CA CYS A 142 -8.20 -2.68 -11.06
C CYS A 142 -9.16 -1.51 -11.33
N CYS A 143 -8.99 -0.39 -10.62
CA CYS A 143 -9.86 0.78 -10.75
C CYS A 143 -9.42 1.76 -11.86
N TYR A 144 -8.13 1.81 -12.18
CA TYR A 144 -7.53 2.69 -13.18
C TYR A 144 -6.68 1.91 -14.19
N PRO A 145 -7.26 0.98 -14.97
CA PRO A 145 -6.50 0.17 -15.92
C PRO A 145 -5.73 1.01 -16.94
N ALA A 146 -6.29 2.16 -17.36
CA ALA A 146 -5.65 3.09 -18.28
C ALA A 146 -4.39 3.77 -17.70
N LEU A 147 -4.26 3.84 -16.36
CA LEU A 147 -3.11 4.45 -15.69
C LEU A 147 -2.04 3.45 -15.28
N THR A 148 -2.11 2.20 -15.75
CA THR A 148 -1.18 1.13 -15.36
C THR A 148 0.29 1.57 -15.49
N MET A 149 0.68 2.27 -16.55
CA MET A 149 2.06 2.76 -16.68
C MET A 149 2.45 3.77 -15.59
N GLN A 150 1.57 4.73 -15.29
CA GLN A 150 1.81 5.73 -14.24
C GLN A 150 1.87 5.09 -12.85
N ILE A 151 0.99 4.12 -12.58
CA ILE A 151 1.03 3.31 -11.37
C ILE A 151 2.39 2.58 -11.27
N ALA A 152 2.94 2.10 -12.39
CA ALA A 152 4.21 1.36 -12.43
C ALA A 152 5.36 2.25 -11.96
N LEU A 153 5.41 3.46 -12.53
CA LEU A 153 6.42 4.46 -12.23
C LEU A 153 6.30 4.94 -10.78
N SER A 154 5.07 5.23 -10.32
CA SER A 154 4.77 5.61 -8.93
C SER A 154 5.27 4.55 -7.93
N GLN A 155 5.08 3.28 -8.28
CA GLN A 155 5.50 2.18 -7.45
C GLN A 155 6.99 1.82 -7.66
N GLY A 156 7.67 2.32 -8.69
CA GLY A 156 9.08 2.03 -8.96
C GLY A 156 9.30 0.63 -9.55
N HIS A 157 8.45 0.26 -10.51
CA HIS A 157 8.58 -0.93 -11.36
C HIS A 157 9.22 -0.57 -12.70
N THR A 158 10.01 -1.50 -13.23
CA THR A 158 10.72 -1.35 -14.51
C THR A 158 10.03 -2.03 -15.66
N ASN A 159 9.46 -3.20 -15.39
CA ASN A 159 8.82 -4.03 -16.38
C ASN A 159 7.33 -3.94 -16.10
N ILE A 160 6.60 -3.26 -16.97
CA ILE A 160 5.13 -3.20 -16.97
C ILE A 160 4.53 -4.62 -16.88
N THR A 161 5.22 -5.62 -17.45
CA THR A 161 4.90 -7.05 -17.36
C THR A 161 4.65 -7.55 -15.93
N ALA A 162 5.35 -7.00 -14.93
CA ALA A 162 5.14 -7.38 -13.53
C ALA A 162 3.76 -6.93 -13.00
N MET A 163 3.17 -5.89 -13.59
CA MET A 163 1.87 -5.37 -13.20
C MET A 163 0.69 -5.94 -14.00
N ASN A 164 0.94 -6.47 -15.20
CA ASN A 164 -0.06 -7.29 -15.91
C ASN A 164 -0.52 -8.50 -15.08
N HIS A 165 0.31 -8.93 -14.12
CA HIS A 165 -0.05 -9.97 -13.17
C HIS A 165 -1.10 -9.56 -12.13
N TYR A 166 -1.37 -8.26 -11.93
CA TYR A 166 -2.40 -7.74 -11.03
C TYR A 166 -3.74 -7.50 -11.73
N LEU A 167 -3.76 -7.38 -13.07
CA LEU A 167 -4.99 -7.27 -13.87
C LEU A 167 -5.86 -8.54 -13.82
N ASN A 168 -5.27 -9.70 -13.51
CA ASN A 168 -5.97 -10.99 -13.46
C ASN A 168 -6.39 -11.40 -12.04
N ILE A 169 -6.70 -10.42 -11.17
CA ILE A 169 -7.24 -10.70 -9.83
C ILE A 169 -8.76 -10.59 -9.90
N SER A 170 -9.43 -11.67 -9.50
CA SER A 170 -10.89 -11.82 -9.59
C SER A 170 -11.62 -11.14 -8.43
N PHE A 171 -11.48 -9.82 -8.31
CA PHE A 171 -12.31 -9.04 -7.39
C PHE A 171 -13.78 -9.04 -7.84
N SER A 172 -14.70 -9.15 -6.90
CA SER A 172 -16.14 -9.01 -7.14
C SER A 172 -16.52 -7.56 -7.47
N ALA A 173 -17.71 -7.35 -8.02
CA ALA A 173 -18.20 -6.02 -8.36
C ALA A 173 -18.34 -5.11 -7.13
N SER A 174 -18.82 -5.65 -6.01
CA SER A 174 -18.94 -4.90 -4.74
C SER A 174 -17.57 -4.53 -4.17
N GLU A 175 -16.60 -5.44 -4.21
CA GLU A 175 -15.22 -5.13 -3.78
C GLU A 175 -14.61 -4.01 -4.62
N LYS A 176 -14.81 -4.03 -5.94
CA LYS A 176 -14.34 -2.96 -6.83
C LYS A 176 -14.97 -1.62 -6.50
N GLU A 177 -16.27 -1.60 -6.18
CA GLU A 177 -16.96 -0.38 -5.75
C GLU A 177 -16.42 0.13 -4.41
N ASP A 178 -16.18 -0.77 -3.44
CA ASP A 178 -15.57 -0.41 -2.17
C ASP A 178 -14.14 0.12 -2.32
N MET A 179 -13.36 -0.38 -3.28
CA MET A 179 -12.00 0.14 -3.56
C MET A 179 -12.01 1.61 -3.96
N LYS A 180 -13.02 2.07 -4.72
CA LYS A 180 -13.11 3.46 -5.20
C LYS A 180 -13.03 4.47 -4.06
N LYS A 181 -13.60 4.13 -2.90
CA LYS A 181 -13.54 4.96 -1.67
C LYS A 181 -12.10 5.30 -1.25
N PHE A 182 -11.16 4.42 -1.56
CA PHE A 182 -9.75 4.56 -1.19
C PHE A 182 -8.88 5.10 -2.33
N VAL A 183 -9.16 4.70 -3.58
CA VAL A 183 -8.30 5.02 -4.72
C VAL A 183 -8.68 6.32 -5.43
N ASN A 184 -9.89 6.84 -5.22
CA ASN A 184 -10.39 8.02 -5.91
C ASN A 184 -9.45 9.24 -5.78
N GLY A 185 -9.25 9.97 -6.88
CA GLY A 185 -8.35 11.12 -6.97
C GLY A 185 -6.89 10.76 -7.23
N PHE A 186 -6.54 9.48 -7.35
CA PHE A 186 -5.16 9.07 -7.68
C PHE A 186 -4.71 9.69 -9.01
N GLY A 187 -3.56 10.37 -8.98
CA GLY A 187 -3.02 11.07 -10.16
C GLY A 187 -3.89 12.24 -10.64
N GLY A 188 -4.76 12.78 -9.77
CA GLY A 188 -5.69 13.86 -10.09
C GLY A 188 -6.94 13.41 -10.85
N ILE A 189 -7.23 12.10 -10.88
CA ILE A 189 -8.34 11.54 -11.67
C ILE A 189 -9.41 10.96 -10.74
N SER A 190 -10.65 11.42 -10.90
CA SER A 190 -11.82 10.94 -10.17
C SER A 190 -12.53 9.78 -10.90
N ILE A 191 -13.13 8.84 -10.15
CA ILE A 191 -13.89 7.68 -10.66
C ILE A 191 -15.09 7.31 -9.78
#